data_AF-A0AAV4A2J8-F1
#
_entry.id   AF-A0AAV4A2J8-F1
#
_cell.length_a   1.000
_cell.length_b   1.000
_cell.length_c   1.000
_cell.angle_alpha   90.00
_cell.angle_beta   90.00
_cell.angle_gamma   90.00
#
_symmetry.space_group_name_H-M   'P 1'
#
loop_
_entity.id
_entity.type
_entity.pdbx_description
1 polymer ?
#
loop_
_entity_poly.entity_id
_entity_poly.type
_entity_poly.pdbx_seq_one_letter_code
_entity_poly.pdbx_strand_id
1 'polypeptide(L)'
;MIRANRRVKQKEITDEVGISKERVPHIVTNVLGYQKVSARWVYRQLTVEVKAQKKDICTQLLEHYNAQGEAFLQRTLTGDKSWVYPYNP
;
A
#
# COMPACT_ATOMS: atom_id res chain seq x y z
N MET A 1 -18.14 5.34 11.16
CA MET A 1 -16.83 6.00 11.33
C MET A 1 -15.61 5.22 10.81
N ILE A 2 -15.15 4.12 11.43
CA ILE A 2 -13.88 3.43 11.07
C ILE A 2 -13.81 2.98 9.59
N ARG A 3 -14.92 2.50 9.03
CA ARG A 3 -14.99 2.11 7.60
C ARG A 3 -14.83 3.29 6.64
N ALA A 4 -15.33 4.47 7.02
CA ALA A 4 -15.24 5.68 6.22
C ALA A 4 -13.85 6.33 6.32
N ASN A 5 -13.23 6.28 7.51
CA ASN A 5 -11.86 6.74 7.73
C ASN A 5 -11.05 5.68 8.48
N ARG A 6 -10.21 4.95 7.73
CA ARG A 6 -9.33 3.90 8.29
C ARG A 6 -8.17 4.46 9.14
N ARG A 7 -7.99 5.78 9.20
CA ARG A 7 -6.94 6.47 9.99
C ARG A 7 -7.50 7.20 11.22
N VAL A 8 -8.70 6.85 11.65
CA VAL A 8 -9.35 7.44 12.83
C VAL A 8 -8.58 7.13 14.12
N LYS A 9 -8.48 8.12 15.00
CA LYS A 9 -7.83 8.02 16.31
C LYS A 9 -8.79 7.47 17.34
N GLN A 10 -8.26 6.79 18.35
CA GLN A 10 -9.02 6.29 19.49
C GLN A 10 -9.82 7.39 20.20
N LYS A 11 -9.25 8.59 20.32
CA LYS A 11 -9.92 9.75 20.91
C LYS A 11 -11.15 10.17 20.11
N GLU A 12 -11.05 10.20 18.78
CA GLU A 12 -12.18 10.53 17.90
C GLU A 12 -13.30 9.48 18.04
N ILE A 13 -12.95 8.20 18.21
CA ILE A 13 -13.93 7.14 18.52
C ILE A 13 -14.63 7.39 19.87
N THR A 14 -13.87 7.74 20.91
CA THR A 14 -14.42 8.04 22.23
C THR A 14 -15.33 9.26 22.20
N ASP A 15 -14.90 10.34 21.55
CA ASP A 15 -15.63 11.60 21.47
C ASP A 15 -16.93 11.45 20.66
N GLU A 16 -16.93 10.68 19.57
CA GLU A 16 -18.11 10.48 18.70
C GLU A 16 -19.13 9.48 19.28
N VAL A 17 -18.65 8.37 19.86
CA VAL A 17 -19.52 7.25 20.29
C VAL A 17 -19.85 7.31 21.79
N GLY A 18 -19.11 8.10 22.58
CA GLY A 18 -19.32 8.22 24.03
C GLY A 18 -18.84 7.00 24.82
N ILE A 19 -17.91 6.20 24.29
CA ILE A 19 -17.34 5.03 24.97
C ILE A 19 -15.99 5.35 25.61
N SER A 20 -15.72 4.77 26.78
CA SER A 20 -14.45 5.00 27.48
C SER A 20 -13.25 4.63 26.59
N LYS A 21 -12.17 5.40 26.74
CA LYS A 21 -10.96 5.19 25.95
C LYS A 21 -10.45 3.75 26.12
N GLU A 22 -10.50 3.18 27.31
CA GLU A 22 -10.03 1.80 27.57
C GLU A 22 -10.81 0.74 26.80
N ARG A 23 -12.11 0.97 26.54
CA ARG A 23 -12.97 0.00 25.85
C ARG A 23 -12.83 0.02 24.33
N VAL A 24 -12.37 1.14 23.76
CA VAL A 24 -12.23 1.30 22.30
C VAL A 24 -11.38 0.18 21.67
N PRO A 25 -10.16 -0.14 22.15
CA PRO A 25 -9.31 -1.15 21.50
C PRO A 25 -9.94 -2.54 21.51
N HIS A 26 -10.63 -2.90 22.59
CA HIS A 26 -11.33 -4.18 22.72
C HIS A 26 -12.48 -4.28 21.71
N ILE A 27 -13.31 -3.24 21.58
CA ILE A 27 -14.41 -3.24 20.60
C ILE A 27 -13.85 -3.26 19.17
N VAL A 28 -12.87 -2.43 18.87
CA VAL A 28 -12.26 -2.34 17.53
C VAL A 28 -11.64 -3.69 17.12
N THR A 29 -10.94 -4.36 18.03
CA THR A 29 -10.16 -5.55 17.71
C THR A 29 -10.95 -6.84 17.89
N ASN A 30 -11.62 -7.01 19.03
CA ASN A 30 -12.22 -8.30 19.41
C ASN A 30 -13.67 -8.43 18.97
N VAL A 31 -14.43 -7.32 18.96
CA VAL A 31 -15.84 -7.33 18.55
C VAL A 31 -15.97 -7.08 17.05
N LEU A 32 -15.24 -6.09 16.53
CA LEU A 32 -15.31 -5.71 15.11
C LEU A 32 -14.26 -6.37 14.22
N GLY A 33 -13.24 -7.01 14.81
CA GLY A 33 -12.21 -7.75 14.06
C GLY A 33 -11.19 -6.87 13.33
N TYR A 34 -11.09 -5.57 13.63
CA TYR A 34 -10.09 -4.70 12.99
C TYR A 34 -8.73 -4.80 13.66
N GLN A 35 -7.67 -4.64 12.87
CA GLN A 35 -6.31 -4.56 13.38
C GLN A 35 -5.70 -3.19 13.09
N LYS A 36 -4.89 -2.71 14.04
CA LYS A 36 -4.09 -1.51 13.82
C LYS A 36 -2.91 -1.86 12.92
N VAL A 37 -2.89 -1.27 11.73
CA VAL A 37 -1.80 -1.42 10.76
C VAL A 37 -1.15 -0.07 10.50
N SER A 38 0.18 -0.07 10.38
CA SER A 38 0.92 1.13 9.97
C SER A 38 0.76 1.39 8.48
N ALA A 39 0.64 2.67 8.10
CA ALA A 39 0.64 3.04 6.69
C ALA A 39 2.01 2.72 6.07
N ARG A 40 2.01 2.17 4.85
CA ARG A 40 3.24 1.95 4.08
C ARG A 40 3.63 3.22 3.34
N TRP A 41 4.92 3.52 3.31
CA TRP A 41 5.46 4.58 2.46
C TRP A 41 5.31 4.20 0.98
N VAL A 42 4.87 5.17 0.18
CA VAL A 42 4.78 5.03 -1.29
C VAL A 42 5.59 6.16 -1.89
N TYR A 43 6.51 5.82 -2.80
CA TYR A 43 7.52 6.75 -3.34
C TYR A 43 6.92 8.01 -3.98
N ARG A 44 5.78 7.89 -4.66
CA ARG A 44 5.07 9.02 -5.28
C ARG A 44 3.57 8.87 -5.15
N GLN A 45 2.88 10.01 -5.02
CA GLN A 45 1.44 10.07 -5.21
C GLN A 45 1.13 10.07 -6.71
N LEU A 46 0.56 8.98 -7.20
CA LEU A 46 0.25 8.83 -8.63
C LEU A 46 -1.07 9.54 -8.98
N THR A 47 -1.08 10.27 -10.09
CA THR A 47 -2.30 10.83 -10.68
C THR A 47 -3.17 9.73 -11.32
N VAL A 48 -4.40 10.06 -11.69
CA VAL A 48 -5.32 9.11 -12.32
C VAL A 48 -4.78 8.63 -13.67
N GLU A 49 -4.19 9.54 -14.44
CA GLU A 49 -3.62 9.31 -15.77
C GLU A 49 -2.41 8.38 -15.67
N VAL A 50 -1.49 8.63 -14.72
CA VAL A 50 -0.32 7.76 -14.49
C VAL A 50 -0.76 6.36 -14.04
N LYS A 51 -1.83 6.23 -13.24
CA LYS A 51 -2.38 4.92 -12.88
C LYS A 51 -2.94 4.19 -14.09
N ALA A 52 -3.69 4.88 -14.95
CA ALA A 52 -4.24 4.30 -16.17
C ALA A 52 -3.12 3.82 -17.11
N GLN A 53 -2.12 4.66 -17.35
CA GLN A 53 -0.97 4.31 -18.18
C GLN A 53 -0.18 3.12 -17.61
N LYS A 54 0.07 3.09 -16.28
CA LYS A 54 0.74 1.95 -15.65
C LYS A 54 -0.06 0.66 -15.80
N LYS A 55 -1.38 0.72 -15.65
CA LYS A 55 -2.26 -0.45 -15.84
C LYS A 55 -2.15 -0.97 -17.27
N ASP A 56 -2.25 -0.08 -18.25
CA ASP A 56 -2.16 -0.43 -19.68
C ASP A 56 -0.82 -1.10 -20.02
N ILE A 57 0.30 -0.49 -19.61
CA ILE A 57 1.64 -1.09 -19.79
C ILE A 57 1.73 -2.46 -19.12
N CYS A 58 1.25 -2.60 -17.88
CA CYS A 58 1.27 -3.89 -17.18
C CYS A 58 0.42 -4.96 -17.90
N THR A 59 -0.73 -4.58 -18.46
CA THR A 59 -1.58 -5.49 -19.24
C THR A 59 -0.85 -5.95 -20.50
N GLN A 60 -0.25 -5.04 -21.26
CA GLN A 60 0.52 -5.38 -22.46
C GLN A 60 1.70 -6.30 -22.12
N LEU A 61 2.47 -5.99 -21.07
CA LEU A 61 3.58 -6.83 -20.63
C LEU A 61 3.11 -8.24 -20.22
N LEU A 62 1.95 -8.35 -19.58
CA LEU A 62 1.35 -9.64 -19.22
C LEU A 62 0.92 -10.43 -20.46
N GLU A 63 0.32 -9.78 -21.46
CA GLU A 63 -0.03 -10.42 -22.73
C GLU A 63 1.21 -10.94 -23.47
N HIS A 64 2.29 -10.14 -23.50
CA HIS A 64 3.57 -10.56 -24.05
C HIS A 64 4.16 -11.78 -23.33
N TYR A 65 4.10 -11.80 -22.00
CA TYR A 65 4.52 -12.97 -21.22
C TYR A 65 3.63 -14.18 -21.53
N ASN A 66 2.32 -14.03 -21.60
CA ASN A 66 1.42 -15.15 -21.92
C ASN A 66 1.66 -15.73 -23.32
N ALA A 67 2.09 -14.89 -24.29
CA ALA A 67 2.38 -15.35 -25.65
C ALA A 67 3.75 -16.04 -25.79
N GLN A 68 4.75 -15.66 -24.98
CA GLN A 68 6.16 -16.07 -25.19
C GLN A 68 6.79 -16.78 -23.99
N GLY A 69 6.09 -16.83 -22.86
CA GLY A 69 6.56 -17.44 -21.61
C GLY A 69 7.90 -16.89 -21.14
N GLU A 70 8.73 -17.78 -20.60
CA GLU A 70 10.04 -17.44 -20.04
C GLU A 70 11.02 -16.82 -21.04
N ALA A 71 10.87 -17.10 -22.34
CA ALA A 71 11.74 -16.51 -23.37
C ALA A 71 11.65 -14.97 -23.39
N PHE A 72 10.49 -14.41 -23.02
CA PHE A 72 10.32 -12.95 -22.88
C PHE A 72 11.16 -12.38 -21.73
N LEU A 73 11.21 -13.07 -20.60
CA LEU A 73 11.97 -12.63 -19.43
C LEU A 73 13.48 -12.80 -19.67
N GLN A 74 13.89 -13.94 -20.24
CA GLN A 74 15.31 -14.26 -20.47
C GLN A 74 16.02 -13.28 -21.41
N ARG A 75 15.30 -12.67 -22.37
CA ARG A 75 15.85 -11.64 -23.26
C ARG A 75 15.81 -10.23 -22.68
N THR A 76 15.13 -10.02 -21.55
CA THR A 76 14.97 -8.68 -20.96
C THR A 76 16.20 -8.34 -20.13
N LEU A 77 16.98 -7.37 -20.59
CA LEU A 77 18.08 -6.78 -19.82
C LEU A 77 17.57 -5.52 -19.11
N THR A 78 17.78 -5.43 -17.80
CA THR A 78 17.40 -4.27 -16.99
C THR A 78 18.59 -3.75 -16.19
N GLY A 79 18.56 -2.48 -15.82
CA GLY A 79 19.57 -1.84 -14.99
C GLY A 79 19.02 -0.55 -14.40
N ASP A 80 19.45 -0.23 -13.19
CA ASP A 80 19.14 1.02 -12.50
C ASP A 80 20.37 1.49 -11.72
N LYS A 81 20.37 2.76 -11.30
CA LYS A 81 21.46 3.36 -10.53
C LYS A 81 21.01 3.58 -9.09
N SER A 82 21.73 2.96 -8.17
CA SER A 82 21.58 3.19 -6.73
C SER A 82 22.69 4.10 -6.22
N TRP A 83 22.35 4.99 -5.29
CA TRP A 83 23.34 5.79 -4.58
C TRP A 83 24.10 4.90 -3.58
N VAL A 84 25.43 5.01 -3.56
CA VAL A 84 26.29 4.39 -2.56
C VAL A 84 26.88 5.48 -1.70
N TYR A 85 26.58 5.44 -0.40
CA TYR A 85 27.13 6.39 0.56
C TYR A 85 28.51 5.92 1.03
N PRO A 86 29.52 6.81 1.13
CA PRO A 86 30.80 6.45 1.71
C PRO A 86 30.62 6.09 3.19
N TYR A 87 31.14 4.92 3.57
CA TYR A 87 31.23 4.53 4.97
C TYR A 87 32.42 5.25 5.61
N ASN A 88 32.17 5.98 6.70
CA ASN A 88 33.24 6.52 7.55
C ASN A 88 33.25 5.69 8.85
N PRO A 89 34.27 4.84 9.07
CA PRO A 89 34.35 3.94 10.22
C PRO A 89 34.34 4.65 11.58
#